data_AF-A0A8E2E6L1-F1
#
_entry.id   AF-A0A8E2E6L1-F1
#
_cell.length_a   1.000
_cell.length_b   1.000
_cell.length_c   1.000
_cell.angle_alpha   90.00
_cell.angle_beta   90.00
_cell.angle_gamma   90.00
#
_symmetry.space_group_name_H-M   'P 1'
#
loop_
_entity.id
_entity.type
_entity.pdbx_description
1 polymer ?
#
loop_
_entity_poly.entity_id
_entity_poly.type
_entity_poly.pdbx_seq_one_letter_code
_entity_poly.pdbx_strand_id
1 'polypeptide(L)'
;LGERFQLAGFLAESLYELHASRWLHKSINSHNILFFQYDAQRILDQQLSSPVSLANPYFTGFALARPDDPNPDTDKIAPDTDVGIYRHPDVQGLSGRPIAQYHCLHDIYSLGAVLLEIGTWCPLSTFYQTGQSGPAFRDRLLQRKVPLLGISMGENYMAAVRKCLDSRFDGMQ
;
A
#
# COMPACT_ATOMS: atom_id res chain seq x y z
N LEU A 1 13.50 -9.39 10.27
CA LEU A 1 12.12 -9.08 10.68
C LEU A 1 11.98 -7.63 11.15
N GLY A 2 12.84 -7.14 12.07
CA GLY A 2 12.80 -5.77 12.59
C GLY A 2 12.75 -4.67 11.52
N GLU A 3 13.59 -4.74 10.48
CA GLU A 3 13.58 -3.72 9.42
C GLU A 3 12.27 -3.69 8.60
N ARG A 4 11.55 -4.82 8.49
CA ARG A 4 10.23 -4.85 7.82
C ARG A 4 9.17 -4.12 8.63
N PHE A 5 9.22 -4.25 9.95
CA PHE A 5 8.35 -3.48 10.85
C PHE A 5 8.68 -1.99 10.81
N GLN A 6 9.96 -1.63 10.75
CA GLN A 6 10.38 -0.23 10.59
C GLN A 6 9.87 0.36 9.28
N LEU A 7 10.03 -0.36 8.16
CA LEU A 7 9.46 0.02 6.87
C LEU A 7 7.95 0.22 6.95
N ALA A 8 7.23 -0.78 7.47
CA ALA A 8 5.78 -0.70 7.62
C ALA A 8 5.32 0.48 8.51
N GLY A 9 6.01 0.69 9.63
CA GLY A 9 5.74 1.79 10.55
C GLY A 9 5.96 3.15 9.89
N PHE A 10 7.10 3.33 9.22
CA PHE A 10 7.42 4.56 8.50
C PHE A 10 6.37 4.90 7.44
N LEU A 11 5.94 3.91 6.64
CA LEU A 11 4.93 4.12 5.60
C LEU A 11 3.56 4.48 6.19
N ALA A 12 3.18 3.84 7.29
CA ALA A 12 1.95 4.13 7.99
C ALA A 12 1.97 5.54 8.62
N GLU A 13 3.09 5.92 9.23
CA GLU A 13 3.29 7.25 9.81
C GLU A 13 3.29 8.34 8.72
N SER A 14 4.00 8.12 7.61
CA SER A 14 4.00 9.04 6.47
C SER A 14 2.60 9.26 5.90
N LEU A 15 1.81 8.19 5.77
CA LEU A 15 0.43 8.31 5.30
C LEU A 15 -0.44 9.05 6.31
N TYR A 16 -0.28 8.77 7.61
CA TYR A 16 -0.98 9.47 8.67
C TYR A 16 -0.69 10.98 8.63
N GLU A 17 0.56 11.39 8.49
CA GLU A 17 0.94 12.80 8.38
C GLU A 17 0.33 13.47 7.15
N LEU A 18 0.34 12.79 6.00
CA LEU A 18 -0.28 13.27 4.78
C LEU A 18 -1.79 13.48 4.96
N HIS A 19 -2.49 12.49 5.53
CA HIS A 19 -3.93 12.57 5.79
C HIS A 19 -4.26 13.64 6.85
N ALA A 20 -3.42 13.81 7.87
CA ALA A 20 -3.56 14.87 8.86
C ALA A 20 -3.47 16.28 8.22
N SER A 21 -2.69 16.42 7.15
CA SER A 21 -2.64 17.64 6.33
C SER A 21 -3.81 17.79 5.35
N ARG A 22 -4.79 16.87 5.37
CA ARG A 22 -5.93 16.77 4.44
C ARG A 22 -5.52 16.60 2.98
N TRP A 23 -4.48 15.79 2.74
CA TRP A 23 -4.07 15.38 1.40
C TRP A 23 -4.35 13.90 1.17
N LEU A 24 -4.68 13.58 -0.07
CA LEU A 24 -4.85 12.22 -0.59
C LEU A 24 -3.65 11.87 -1.47
N HIS A 25 -3.09 10.68 -1.32
CA HIS A 25 -1.93 10.23 -2.10
C HIS A 25 -2.33 9.68 -3.48
N LYS A 26 -3.40 8.86 -3.55
CA LYS A 26 -4.02 8.28 -4.76
C LYS A 26 -3.16 7.29 -5.57
N SER A 27 -1.88 7.15 -5.24
CA SER A 27 -0.93 6.29 -5.96
C SER A 27 -0.04 5.45 -5.03
N ILE A 28 -0.58 4.94 -3.92
CA ILE A 28 0.20 4.08 -3.01
C ILE A 28 0.35 2.68 -3.63
N ASN A 29 1.59 2.26 -3.85
CA ASN A 29 1.99 0.93 -4.33
C ASN A 29 3.50 0.73 -4.08
N SER A 30 4.02 -0.49 -4.24
CA SER A 30 5.44 -0.77 -3.99
C SER A 30 6.40 -0.14 -5.00
N HIS A 31 5.97 0.17 -6.23
CA HIS A 31 6.81 0.89 -7.20
C HIS A 31 7.09 2.33 -6.77
N ASN A 32 6.22 2.90 -5.95
CA ASN A 32 6.33 4.26 -5.41
C ASN A 32 7.05 4.32 -4.05
N ILE A 33 7.72 3.24 -3.64
CA ILE A 33 8.55 3.18 -2.43
C ILE A 33 10.00 2.98 -2.88
N LEU A 34 10.81 4.01 -2.69
CA LEU A 34 12.20 4.00 -3.14
C LEU A 34 13.16 3.79 -1.98
N PHE A 35 14.27 3.12 -2.28
CA PHE A 35 15.41 2.97 -1.37
C PHE A 35 16.65 3.46 -2.10
N PHE A 36 17.43 4.31 -1.42
CA PHE A 36 18.71 4.77 -1.96
C PHE A 36 19.84 3.88 -1.47
N GLN A 37 20.78 3.60 -2.37
CA GLN A 37 21.95 2.80 -2.06
C GLN A 37 22.92 3.59 -1.18
N TYR A 38 23.56 2.87 -0.26
CA TYR A 38 24.71 3.38 0.45
C TYR A 38 25.92 3.49 -0.48
N ASP A 39 26.80 4.45 -0.18
CA ASP A 39 28.11 4.53 -0.84
C ASP A 39 28.91 3.23 -0.60
N ALA A 40 29.65 2.77 -1.62
CA ALA A 40 30.48 1.57 -1.55
C ALA A 40 31.46 1.59 -0.36
N GLN A 41 32.02 2.77 -0.03
CA GLN A 41 32.91 2.93 1.10
C GLN A 41 32.18 2.65 2.42
N ARG A 42 30.94 3.15 2.56
CA ARG A 42 30.12 2.89 3.76
C ARG A 42 29.76 1.41 3.89
N ILE A 43 29.45 0.74 2.78
CA ILE A 43 29.15 -0.70 2.77
C ILE A 43 30.35 -1.50 3.30
N LEU A 44 31.56 -1.15 2.85
CA LEU A 44 32.79 -1.80 3.29
C LEU A 44 33.11 -1.50 4.76
N ASP A 45 33.10 -0.22 5.15
CA ASP A 45 33.48 0.23 6.49
C ASP A 45 32.53 -0.31 7.58
N GLN A 46 31.23 -0.39 7.29
CA GLN A 46 30.20 -0.87 8.22
C GLN A 46 29.86 -2.35 8.02
N GLN A 47 30.54 -3.05 7.11
CA GLN A 47 30.29 -4.46 6.77
C GLN A 47 28.80 -4.76 6.52
N LEU A 48 28.13 -3.90 5.75
CA LEU A 48 26.68 -4.01 5.54
C LEU A 48 26.34 -5.21 4.64
N SER A 49 25.36 -6.01 5.07
CA SER A 49 24.89 -7.18 4.33
C SER A 49 23.98 -6.84 3.13
N SER A 50 23.57 -5.58 3.01
CA SER A 50 22.67 -5.09 1.95
C SER A 50 23.13 -3.70 1.50
N PRO A 51 23.06 -3.40 0.19
CA PRO A 51 23.40 -2.09 -0.33
C PRO A 51 22.35 -1.02 0.01
N VAL A 52 21.17 -1.42 0.48
CA VAL A 52 20.07 -0.54 0.91
C VAL A 52 19.61 -0.91 2.31
N SER A 53 19.06 0.06 3.05
CA SER A 53 18.31 -0.22 4.28
C SER A 53 16.83 -0.01 4.08
N LEU A 54 16.04 -0.91 4.64
CA LEU A 54 14.59 -0.80 4.65
C LEU A 54 14.09 0.22 5.69
N ALA A 55 14.96 0.71 6.57
CA ALA A 55 14.63 1.68 7.61
C ALA A 55 14.56 3.13 7.10
N ASN A 56 15.07 3.41 5.89
CA ASN A 56 15.06 4.75 5.29
C ASN A 56 14.41 4.75 3.89
N PRO A 57 13.14 4.35 3.78
CA PRO A 57 12.41 4.41 2.51
C PRO A 57 12.02 5.85 2.17
N TYR A 58 11.69 6.09 0.90
CA TYR A 58 11.10 7.33 0.43
C TYR A 58 9.77 7.04 -0.23
N PHE A 59 8.72 7.68 0.28
CA PHE A 59 7.41 7.66 -0.36
C PHE A 59 7.43 8.62 -1.55
N THR A 60 7.00 8.15 -2.71
CA THR A 60 6.95 8.92 -3.97
C THR A 60 5.61 8.71 -4.68
N GLY A 61 5.44 9.26 -5.89
CA GLY A 61 4.22 9.04 -6.67
C GLY A 61 3.10 10.04 -6.42
N PHE A 62 3.44 11.24 -5.93
CA PHE A 62 2.51 12.34 -5.64
C PHE A 62 1.89 13.03 -6.86
N ALA A 63 2.11 12.54 -8.08
CA ALA A 63 1.59 13.17 -9.31
C ALA A 63 0.05 13.25 -9.33
N LEU A 64 -0.63 12.33 -8.66
CA LEU A 64 -2.09 12.32 -8.51
C LEU A 64 -2.56 12.87 -7.16
N ALA A 65 -1.63 13.23 -6.27
CA ALA A 65 -1.95 13.66 -4.93
C ALA A 65 -2.66 15.02 -4.97
N ARG A 66 -3.63 15.19 -4.09
CA ARG A 66 -4.46 16.40 -4.05
C ARG A 66 -5.03 16.64 -2.65
N PRO A 67 -5.46 17.86 -2.34
CA PRO A 67 -6.29 18.11 -1.17
C PRO A 67 -7.57 17.26 -1.16
N ASP A 68 -8.00 16.85 0.03
CA ASP A 68 -9.28 16.19 0.27
C ASP A 68 -10.42 17.22 0.29
N ASP A 69 -10.78 17.68 -0.91
CA ASP A 69 -11.83 18.68 -1.13
C ASP A 69 -13.19 18.01 -1.48
N PRO A 70 -14.32 18.49 -0.93
CA PRO A 70 -15.67 18.02 -1.26
C PRO A 70 -16.10 18.24 -2.72
N ASN A 71 -15.43 19.10 -3.50
CA ASN A 71 -15.75 19.32 -4.92
C ASN A 71 -14.62 18.78 -5.83
N PRO A 72 -14.56 17.45 -6.07
CA PRO A 72 -13.37 16.84 -6.64
C PRO A 72 -13.33 16.90 -8.17
N ASP A 73 -12.20 17.33 -8.72
CA ASP A 73 -11.71 16.75 -9.97
C ASP A 73 -11.26 15.32 -9.66
N THR A 74 -12.19 14.37 -9.80
CA THR A 74 -11.86 12.95 -9.68
C THR A 74 -11.32 12.50 -11.03
N ASP A 75 -10.03 12.15 -11.09
CA ASP A 75 -9.47 11.44 -12.23
C ASP A 75 -10.21 10.11 -12.40
N LYS A 76 -11.13 10.06 -13.36
CA LYS A 76 -11.89 8.84 -13.71
C LYS A 76 -11.13 7.93 -14.67
N ILE A 77 -9.80 8.04 -14.66
CA ILE A 77 -8.92 7.24 -15.50
C ILE A 77 -8.53 6.00 -14.71
N ALA A 78 -8.91 4.84 -15.24
CA ALA A 78 -8.45 3.57 -14.71
C ALA A 78 -6.92 3.49 -14.89
N PRO A 79 -6.17 3.13 -13.84
CA PRO A 79 -4.73 2.94 -13.96
C PRO A 79 -4.45 1.65 -14.73
N ASP A 80 -3.20 1.49 -15.17
CA ASP A 80 -2.71 0.21 -15.65
C ASP A 80 -2.86 -0.87 -14.57
N THR A 81 -3.00 -2.13 -15.00
CA THR A 81 -3.28 -3.25 -14.10
C THR A 81 -2.24 -3.37 -12.97
N ASP A 82 -0.96 -3.15 -13.27
CA ASP A 82 0.13 -3.28 -12.30
C ASP A 82 -0.01 -2.33 -11.11
N VAL A 83 -0.53 -1.12 -11.34
CA VAL A 83 -0.85 -0.15 -10.28
C VAL A 83 -2.26 -0.35 -9.74
N GLY A 84 -3.20 -0.72 -10.61
CA GLY A 84 -4.61 -0.90 -10.29
C GLY A 84 -4.87 -1.95 -9.23
N ILE A 85 -4.07 -3.01 -9.16
CA ILE A 85 -4.22 -4.08 -8.15
C ILE A 85 -4.05 -3.60 -6.71
N TYR A 86 -3.39 -2.46 -6.48
CA TYR A 86 -3.26 -1.84 -5.16
C TYR A 86 -4.46 -0.98 -4.76
N ARG A 87 -5.32 -0.58 -5.69
CA ARG A 87 -6.44 0.33 -5.42
C ARG A 87 -7.63 -0.41 -4.81
N HIS A 88 -8.38 0.31 -3.97
CA HIS A 88 -9.64 -0.18 -3.42
C HIS A 88 -10.62 -0.53 -4.56
N PRO A 89 -11.41 -1.63 -4.45
CA PRO A 89 -12.31 -2.08 -5.51
C PRO A 89 -13.28 -1.03 -6.08
N ASP A 90 -13.62 0.00 -5.30
CA ASP A 90 -14.55 1.07 -5.72
C ASP A 90 -13.89 2.15 -6.58
N VAL A 91 -12.56 2.29 -6.52
CA VAL A 91 -11.79 3.29 -7.29
C VAL A 91 -10.74 2.67 -8.20
N GLN A 92 -10.80 1.34 -8.34
CA GLN A 92 -9.86 0.58 -9.14
C GLN A 92 -10.15 0.70 -10.64
N GLY A 93 -11.41 0.76 -11.06
CA GLY A 93 -11.80 0.91 -12.47
C GLY A 93 -11.51 -0.30 -13.37
N LEU A 94 -10.88 -1.37 -12.85
CA LEU A 94 -10.62 -2.60 -13.61
C LEU A 94 -11.93 -3.32 -13.96
N SER A 95 -11.90 -4.09 -15.05
CA SER A 95 -13.06 -4.82 -15.59
C SER A 95 -14.25 -3.90 -15.96
N GLY A 96 -13.99 -2.63 -16.28
CA GLY A 96 -15.01 -1.66 -16.71
C GLY A 96 -15.96 -1.21 -15.60
N ARG A 97 -15.59 -1.41 -14.32
CA ARG A 97 -16.42 -0.97 -13.20
C ARG A 97 -16.37 0.55 -13.05
N PRO A 98 -17.47 1.20 -12.61
CA PRO A 98 -17.46 2.63 -12.29
C PRO A 98 -16.40 2.97 -11.25
N ILE A 99 -15.77 4.13 -11.41
CA ILE A 99 -14.80 4.68 -10.45
C ILE A 99 -15.55 5.66 -9.55
N ALA A 100 -15.65 5.31 -8.26
CA ALA A 100 -16.25 6.14 -7.24
C ALA A 100 -15.38 7.38 -6.91
N GLN A 101 -15.93 8.30 -6.12
CA GLN A 101 -15.16 9.42 -5.58
C GLN A 101 -14.04 8.91 -4.67
N TYR A 102 -12.85 9.48 -4.80
CA TYR A 102 -11.69 9.08 -4.00
C TYR A 102 -11.66 9.79 -2.64
N HIS A 103 -11.43 9.04 -1.56
CA HIS A 103 -11.31 9.50 -0.18
C HIS A 103 -10.14 8.82 0.53
N CYS A 104 -9.79 9.30 1.73
CA CYS A 104 -8.65 8.80 2.51
C CYS A 104 -8.66 7.29 2.76
N LEU A 105 -9.84 6.66 2.94
CA LEU A 105 -9.97 5.22 3.14
C LEU A 105 -9.38 4.40 1.98
N HIS A 106 -9.39 4.94 0.76
CA HIS A 106 -8.80 4.27 -0.39
C HIS A 106 -7.27 4.26 -0.36
N ASP A 107 -6.64 5.30 0.19
CA ASP A 107 -5.19 5.27 0.44
C ASP A 107 -4.86 4.26 1.54
N ILE A 108 -5.69 4.18 2.59
CA ILE A 108 -5.51 3.21 3.69
C ILE A 108 -5.61 1.78 3.16
N TYR A 109 -6.53 1.50 2.25
CA TYR A 109 -6.60 0.21 1.55
C TYR A 109 -5.30 -0.09 0.81
N SER A 110 -4.81 0.87 0.01
CA SER A 110 -3.59 0.71 -0.77
C SER A 110 -2.35 0.52 0.10
N LEU A 111 -2.28 1.20 1.25
CA LEU A 111 -1.27 0.91 2.27
C LEU A 111 -1.40 -0.53 2.79
N GLY A 112 -2.61 -1.02 3.07
CA GLY A 112 -2.86 -2.41 3.45
C GLY A 112 -2.32 -3.42 2.43
N ALA A 113 -2.45 -3.13 1.14
CA ALA A 113 -1.88 -3.96 0.08
C ALA A 113 -0.35 -3.99 0.12
N VAL A 114 0.31 -2.84 0.29
CA VAL A 114 1.77 -2.75 0.45
C VAL A 114 2.24 -3.46 1.72
N LEU A 115 1.54 -3.28 2.83
CA LEU A 115 1.86 -3.97 4.09
C LEU A 115 1.74 -5.50 3.95
N LEU A 116 0.81 -5.99 3.15
CA LEU A 116 0.72 -7.41 2.80
C LEU A 116 1.95 -7.88 2.01
N GLU A 117 2.42 -7.11 1.02
CA GLU A 117 3.67 -7.43 0.31
C GLU A 117 4.87 -7.46 1.25
N ILE A 118 5.01 -6.49 2.14
CA ILE A 118 6.09 -6.45 3.15
C ILE A 118 6.03 -7.68 4.06
N GLY A 119 4.82 -8.07 4.49
CA GLY A 119 4.64 -9.20 5.40
C GLY A 119 4.84 -10.57 4.76
N THR A 120 4.50 -10.71 3.48
CA THR A 120 4.68 -11.94 2.70
C THR A 120 6.00 -11.99 1.93
N TRP A 121 6.67 -10.85 1.80
CA TRP A 121 7.84 -10.63 0.94
C TRP A 121 7.62 -11.06 -0.52
N CYS A 122 6.40 -10.89 -1.02
CA CYS A 122 5.97 -11.30 -2.35
C CYS A 122 5.20 -10.16 -3.01
N PRO A 123 5.49 -9.82 -4.28
CA PRO A 123 4.74 -8.79 -4.99
C PRO A 123 3.25 -9.16 -5.13
N LEU A 124 2.37 -8.17 -5.10
CA LEU A 124 0.92 -8.34 -5.15
C LEU A 124 0.47 -8.96 -6.47
N SER A 125 1.21 -8.68 -7.56
CA SER A 125 1.02 -9.27 -8.89
C SER A 125 1.16 -10.80 -8.89
N THR A 126 1.99 -11.38 -8.01
CA THR A 126 2.10 -12.84 -7.84
C THR A 126 0.82 -13.48 -7.34
N PHE A 127 -0.02 -12.69 -6.66
CA PHE A 127 -1.29 -13.14 -6.18
C PHE A 127 -2.41 -12.84 -7.14
N TYR A 128 -2.26 -11.91 -8.09
CA TYR A 128 -3.31 -11.47 -9.00
C TYR A 128 -3.60 -12.50 -10.10
N GLN A 129 -4.85 -12.61 -10.51
CA GLN A 129 -5.25 -13.44 -11.65
C GLN A 129 -5.82 -12.52 -12.73
N THR A 130 -5.26 -12.60 -13.94
CA THR A 130 -5.65 -11.76 -15.07
C THR A 130 -7.17 -11.81 -15.31
N GLY A 131 -7.79 -10.64 -15.44
CA GLY A 131 -9.23 -10.51 -15.68
C GLY A 131 -10.10 -10.64 -14.42
N GLN A 132 -9.52 -10.91 -13.25
CA GLN A 132 -10.27 -10.96 -12.00
C GLN A 132 -10.72 -9.56 -11.56
N SER A 133 -11.95 -9.48 -11.01
CA SER A 133 -12.47 -8.24 -10.46
C SER A 133 -11.81 -7.85 -9.14
N GLY A 134 -11.79 -6.55 -8.83
CA GLY A 134 -11.30 -6.00 -7.57
C GLY A 134 -11.86 -6.66 -6.32
N PRO A 135 -13.19 -6.80 -6.15
CA PRO A 135 -13.75 -7.45 -4.98
C PRO A 135 -13.29 -8.90 -4.83
N ALA A 136 -13.29 -9.67 -5.92
CA ALA A 136 -12.83 -11.05 -5.89
C ALA A 136 -11.34 -11.13 -5.54
N PHE A 137 -10.53 -10.17 -6.01
CA PHE A 137 -9.12 -10.10 -5.65
C PHE A 137 -8.93 -9.79 -4.16
N ARG A 138 -9.60 -8.75 -3.65
CA ARG A 138 -9.60 -8.38 -2.23
C ARG A 138 -9.98 -9.57 -1.34
N ASP A 139 -11.08 -10.24 -1.68
CA ASP A 139 -11.58 -11.37 -0.89
C ASP A 139 -10.55 -12.53 -0.88
N ARG A 140 -9.86 -12.77 -2.00
CA ARG A 140 -8.76 -13.74 -2.03
C ARG A 140 -7.59 -13.33 -1.13
N LEU A 141 -7.20 -12.06 -1.12
CA LEU A 141 -6.13 -11.57 -0.24
C LEU A 141 -6.53 -11.79 1.23
N LEU A 142 -7.73 -11.35 1.62
CA LEU A 142 -8.26 -11.45 2.98
C LEU A 142 -8.40 -12.91 3.49
N GLN A 143 -8.81 -13.82 2.60
CA GLN A 143 -9.07 -15.23 2.96
C GLN A 143 -7.81 -16.09 2.91
N ARG A 144 -6.89 -15.83 1.98
CA ARG A 144 -5.77 -16.76 1.71
C ARG A 144 -4.39 -16.21 2.03
N LYS A 145 -4.20 -14.89 2.00
CA LYS A 145 -2.88 -14.26 2.14
C LYS A 145 -2.70 -13.58 3.49
N VAL A 146 -3.69 -12.81 3.93
CA VAL A 146 -3.67 -12.14 5.24
C VAL A 146 -3.46 -13.13 6.40
N PRO A 147 -4.11 -14.31 6.48
CA PRO A 147 -3.88 -15.24 7.58
C PRO A 147 -2.43 -15.72 7.72
N LEU A 148 -1.67 -15.73 6.64
CA LEU A 148 -0.25 -16.13 6.66
C LEU A 148 0.62 -15.13 7.42
N LEU A 149 0.17 -13.88 7.54
CA LEU A 149 0.88 -12.84 8.30
C LEU A 149 0.90 -13.11 9.79
N GLY A 150 -0.08 -13.85 10.35
CA GLY A 150 -0.04 -14.24 11.76
C GLY A 150 1.20 -15.07 12.08
N ILE A 151 1.61 -15.93 11.14
CA ILE A 151 2.80 -16.78 11.27
C ILE A 151 4.08 -15.98 10.98
N SER A 152 4.10 -15.16 9.92
CA SER A 152 5.34 -14.49 9.47
C SER A 152 5.65 -13.16 10.18
N MET A 153 4.62 -12.45 10.64
CA MET A 153 4.71 -11.10 11.21
C MET A 153 3.98 -10.96 12.56
N GLY A 154 3.23 -11.98 13.01
CA GLY A 154 2.46 -11.92 14.25
C GLY A 154 1.06 -11.32 14.10
N GLU A 155 0.23 -11.59 15.10
CA GLU A 155 -1.22 -11.30 15.10
C GLU A 155 -1.55 -9.81 14.96
N ASN A 156 -0.80 -8.93 15.61
CA ASN A 156 -1.06 -7.48 15.55
C ASN A 156 -0.85 -6.92 14.14
N TYR A 157 0.22 -7.35 13.46
CA TYR A 157 0.49 -6.93 12.09
C TYR A 157 -0.59 -7.47 11.15
N MET A 158 -0.94 -8.75 11.29
CA MET A 158 -2.02 -9.36 10.50
C MET A 158 -3.34 -8.61 10.68
N ALA A 159 -3.72 -8.31 11.93
CA ALA A 159 -4.97 -7.61 12.24
C ALA A 159 -5.00 -6.20 11.64
N ALA A 160 -3.89 -5.46 11.69
CA ALA A 160 -3.76 -4.16 11.05
C ALA A 160 -3.96 -4.25 9.52
N VAL A 161 -3.24 -5.16 8.85
CA VAL A 161 -3.38 -5.38 7.41
C VAL A 161 -4.80 -5.77 7.03
N ARG A 162 -5.42 -6.68 7.80
CA ARG A 162 -6.82 -7.07 7.59
C ARG A 162 -7.73 -5.86 7.62
N LYS A 163 -7.61 -5.02 8.65
CA LYS A 163 -8.46 -3.84 8.84
C LYS A 163 -8.32 -2.85 7.69
N CYS A 164 -7.10 -2.59 7.23
CA CYS A 164 -6.85 -1.76 6.06
C CYS A 164 -7.55 -2.31 4.80
N LEU A 165 -7.39 -3.60 4.52
CA LEU A 165 -7.94 -4.25 3.32
C LEU A 165 -9.46 -4.48 3.39
N ASP A 166 -10.03 -4.65 4.58
CA ASP A 166 -11.48 -4.68 4.76
C ASP A 166 -12.11 -3.28 4.58
N SER A 167 -11.32 -2.22 4.74
CA SER A 167 -11.73 -0.82 4.65
C SER A 167 -12.94 -0.46 5.53
N ARG A 168 -13.10 -1.20 6.63
CA ARG A 168 -14.15 -1.00 7.64
C ARG A 168 -13.51 -0.42 8.90
N PHE A 169 -13.76 0.86 9.12
CA PHE A 169 -13.33 1.58 10.30
C PHE A 169 -14.55 2.16 11.01
N ASP A 170 -14.79 1.73 12.24
CA ASP A 170 -15.87 2.27 13.05
C ASP A 170 -15.69 3.79 13.21
N GLY A 171 -16.75 4.57 12.92
CA GLY A 171 -16.76 6.02 13.14
C GLY A 171 -16.20 6.91 12.02
N MET A 172 -15.76 6.35 10.89
CA MET A 172 -15.50 7.11 9.66
C MET A 172 -16.63 6.87 8.65
N GLN A 173 -17.65 7.74 8.66
CA GLN A 173 -18.69 7.85 7.63
C GLN A 173 -18.51 9.15 6.86
#